data_AF-A0A8S3VAX8-F1
#
_entry.id   AF-A0A8S3VAX8-F1
#
_cell.length_a   1.000
_cell.length_b   1.000
_cell.length_c   1.000
_cell.angle_alpha   90.00
_cell.angle_beta   90.00
_cell.angle_gamma   90.00
#
_symmetry.space_group_name_H-M   'P 1'
#
loop_
_entity.id
_entity.type
_entity.pdbx_description
1 polymer ?
#
loop_
_entity_poly.entity_id
_entity_poly.type
_entity_poly.pdbx_seq_one_letter_code
_entity_poly.pdbx_strand_id
1 'polypeptide(L)'
;MASSFHSCGVCDLRLITKPCVVWCTECDEGLCKECQEHHRLSKASMNHSVIPFTDYQKLPSDVLKITQYCSKHNKKFEMFCQKHERPCCSKCIVDSHKECRDIVDLDDVIKNYETPNALSEIEKTYVEVAANLQKIRQHQQDNISTLKEKRKEIENEIKKTRMEINNHLNTIEEDFMKQLYVLEEKEN
;
A
#
# COMPACT_ATOMS: atom_id res chain seq x y z
N MET A 1 5.19 -26.17 -1.43
CA MET A 1 5.40 -25.95 0.01
C MET A 1 6.19 -24.67 0.13
N ALA A 2 5.59 -23.61 0.67
CA ALA A 2 6.25 -22.33 0.84
C ALA A 2 7.25 -22.46 1.99
N SER A 3 8.50 -22.79 1.66
CA SER A 3 9.58 -22.79 2.65
C SER A 3 9.67 -21.40 3.25
N SER A 4 9.56 -21.36 4.57
CA SER A 4 9.62 -20.18 5.40
C SER A 4 10.86 -19.35 5.08
N PHE A 5 10.71 -18.32 4.23
CA PHE A 5 11.79 -17.40 3.83
C PHE A 5 12.41 -16.61 5.01
N HIS A 6 12.04 -16.88 6.26
CA HIS A 6 12.49 -16.18 7.46
C HIS A 6 13.59 -16.89 8.24
N SER A 7 14.01 -18.09 7.82
CA SER A 7 15.04 -18.89 8.48
C SER A 7 16.32 -19.00 7.65
N CYS A 8 17.43 -19.24 8.34
CA CYS A 8 18.74 -19.46 7.72
C CYS A 8 18.80 -20.85 7.10
N GLY A 9 18.94 -20.94 5.77
CA GLY A 9 18.98 -22.22 5.05
C GLY A 9 20.09 -23.15 5.52
N VAL A 10 21.29 -22.59 5.78
CA VAL A 10 22.44 -23.35 6.29
C VAL A 10 22.20 -23.92 7.70
N CYS A 11 21.52 -23.17 8.56
CA CYS A 11 21.20 -23.65 9.91
C CYS A 11 20.06 -24.68 9.88
N ASP A 12 19.09 -24.51 8.99
CA ASP A 12 17.98 -25.45 8.81
C ASP A 12 18.48 -26.83 8.35
N LEU A 13 19.50 -26.88 7.48
CA LEU A 13 20.19 -28.13 7.12
C LEU A 13 20.83 -28.85 8.32
N ARG A 14 21.13 -28.12 9.39
CA ARG A 14 21.66 -28.65 10.65
C ARG A 14 20.56 -28.86 11.70
N LEU A 15 19.29 -28.76 11.33
CA LEU A 15 18.13 -28.83 12.21
C LEU A 15 18.12 -27.75 13.31
N ILE A 16 18.72 -26.59 13.01
CA ILE A 16 18.77 -25.43 13.91
C ILE A 16 18.03 -24.28 13.24
N THR A 17 16.90 -23.84 13.81
CA THR A 17 16.20 -22.67 13.29
C THR A 17 16.84 -21.39 13.82
N LYS A 18 17.49 -20.63 12.93
CA LYS A 18 17.95 -19.25 13.20
C LYS A 18 17.28 -18.28 12.24
N PRO A 19 16.91 -17.07 12.68
CA PRO A 19 16.36 -16.06 11.78
C PRO A 19 17.42 -15.61 10.76
N CYS A 20 17.00 -15.41 9.52
CA CYS A 20 17.86 -14.81 8.50
C CYS A 20 17.95 -13.28 8.68
N VAL A 21 19.14 -12.73 8.47
CA VAL A 21 19.40 -11.28 8.51
C VAL A 21 19.75 -10.74 7.13
N VAL A 22 20.19 -11.60 6.21
CA VAL A 22 20.44 -11.26 4.81
C VAL A 22 19.96 -12.38 3.89
N TRP A 23 19.72 -12.02 2.63
CA TRP A 23 19.48 -12.94 1.51
C TRP A 23 20.67 -12.89 0.56
N CYS A 24 21.21 -14.05 0.17
CA CYS A 24 22.27 -14.16 -0.83
C CYS A 24 21.65 -14.42 -2.22
N THR A 25 21.88 -13.53 -3.18
CA THR A 25 21.20 -13.61 -4.48
C THR A 25 21.69 -14.75 -5.37
N GLU A 26 22.98 -15.11 -5.23
CA GLU A 26 23.62 -16.15 -6.02
C GLU A 26 23.37 -17.54 -5.46
N CYS A 27 23.14 -17.64 -4.15
CA CYS A 27 22.80 -18.91 -3.48
C CYS A 27 21.30 -19.14 -3.36
N ASP A 28 20.49 -18.10 -3.58
CA ASP A 28 19.04 -18.14 -3.40
C ASP A 28 18.62 -18.62 -2.00
N GLU A 29 19.37 -18.16 -0.98
CA GLU A 29 19.22 -18.62 0.40
C GLU A 29 19.35 -17.48 1.43
N GLY A 30 18.58 -17.59 2.51
CA GLY A 30 18.67 -16.71 3.67
C GLY A 30 19.78 -17.14 4.62
N LEU A 31 20.54 -16.17 5.14
CA LEU A 31 21.67 -16.41 6.05
C LEU A 31 21.46 -15.66 7.38
N CYS A 32 21.72 -16.34 8.51
CA CYS A 32 21.85 -15.70 9.81
C CYS A 32 23.21 -14.97 9.92
N LYS A 33 23.40 -14.17 10.98
CA LYS A 33 24.61 -13.38 11.17
C LYS A 33 25.90 -14.20 11.08
N GLU A 34 25.97 -15.35 11.75
CA GLU A 34 27.15 -16.23 11.73
C GLU A 34 27.40 -16.84 10.35
N CYS A 35 26.34 -17.31 9.69
CA CYS A 35 26.44 -17.90 8.36
C CYS A 35 26.86 -16.86 7.33
N GLN A 36 26.37 -15.62 7.41
CA GLN A 36 26.79 -14.52 6.55
C GLN A 36 28.28 -14.20 6.70
N GLU A 37 28.79 -14.13 7.94
CA GLU A 37 30.21 -13.87 8.18
C GLU A 37 31.08 -14.97 7.54
N HIS A 38 30.73 -16.24 7.76
CA HIS A 38 31.46 -17.34 7.13
C HIS A 38 31.34 -17.32 5.60
N HIS A 39 30.17 -16.95 5.08
CA HIS A 39 29.91 -16.83 3.64
C HIS A 39 30.83 -15.79 2.99
N ARG A 40 31.04 -14.65 3.65
CA ARG A 40 31.92 -13.59 3.15
C ARG A 40 33.40 -13.95 3.23
N LEU A 41 33.79 -14.81 4.18
CA LEU A 41 35.17 -15.26 4.34
C LEU A 41 35.53 -16.45 3.43
N SER A 42 34.53 -17.16 2.92
CA SER A 42 34.75 -18.31 2.03
C SER A 42 35.16 -17.85 0.64
N LYS A 43 36.25 -18.41 0.10
CA LYS A 43 36.70 -18.12 -1.28
C LYS A 43 35.63 -18.40 -2.34
N ALA A 44 34.72 -19.34 -2.07
CA ALA A 44 33.67 -19.72 -3.00
C ALA A 44 32.53 -18.69 -3.07
N SER A 45 32.29 -17.93 -2.01
CA SER A 45 31.14 -17.03 -1.89
C SER A 45 31.44 -15.61 -1.43
N MET A 46 32.73 -15.27 -1.26
CA MET A 46 33.18 -13.92 -0.88
C MET A 46 32.74 -12.81 -1.83
N ASN A 47 32.48 -13.14 -3.10
CA ASN A 47 32.04 -12.19 -4.13
C ASN A 47 30.52 -12.19 -4.34
N HIS A 48 29.76 -12.93 -3.52
CA HIS A 48 28.30 -12.96 -3.65
C HIS A 48 27.66 -11.68 -3.09
N SER A 49 26.63 -11.22 -3.78
CA SER A 49 25.82 -10.08 -3.38
C SER A 49 24.79 -10.50 -2.35
N VAL A 50 24.72 -9.75 -1.25
CA VAL A 50 23.76 -9.98 -0.18
C VAL A 50 22.86 -8.76 0.02
N ILE A 51 21.57 -9.01 0.21
CA ILE A 51 20.54 -7.99 0.46
C ILE A 51 20.10 -8.12 1.93
N PRO A 52 20.01 -7.02 2.70
CA PRO A 52 19.40 -7.05 4.02
C PRO A 52 18.01 -7.67 3.97
N PHE A 53 17.72 -8.59 4.89
CA PHE A 53 16.46 -9.34 4.83
C PHE A 53 15.23 -8.42 4.96
N THR A 54 15.34 -7.33 5.73
CA THR A 54 14.31 -6.30 5.85
C THR A 54 13.97 -5.61 4.53
N ASP A 55 14.95 -5.50 3.63
CA ASP A 55 14.73 -4.89 2.31
C ASP A 55 14.28 -5.94 1.30
N TYR A 56 14.80 -7.17 1.41
CA TYR A 56 14.31 -8.32 0.65
C TYR A 56 12.80 -8.54 0.84
N GLN A 57 12.29 -8.42 2.07
CA GLN A 57 10.86 -8.55 2.37
C GLN A 57 9.96 -7.48 1.73
N LYS A 58 10.53 -6.33 1.34
CA LYS A 58 9.79 -5.26 0.66
C LYS A 58 9.73 -5.49 -0.85
N LEU A 59 10.53 -6.42 -1.39
CA LEU A 59 10.54 -6.69 -2.82
C LEU A 59 9.24 -7.38 -3.25
N PRO A 60 8.64 -6.95 -4.39
CA PRO A 60 7.51 -7.66 -4.97
C PRO A 60 7.87 -9.12 -5.27
N SER A 61 6.91 -10.03 -5.05
CA SER A 61 7.13 -11.47 -5.28
C SER A 61 7.54 -11.82 -6.72
N ASP A 62 7.18 -10.98 -7.69
CA ASP A 62 7.60 -11.15 -9.08
C ASP A 62 9.05 -10.76 -9.33
N VAL A 63 9.61 -9.83 -8.54
CA VAL A 63 11.04 -9.48 -8.59
C VAL A 63 11.88 -10.65 -8.08
N LEU A 64 11.38 -11.38 -7.08
CA LEU A 64 12.03 -12.57 -6.54
C LEU A 64 12.09 -13.75 -7.52
N LYS A 65 11.27 -13.73 -8.57
CA LYS A 65 11.28 -14.75 -9.64
C LYS A 65 12.24 -14.40 -10.78
N ILE A 66 12.87 -13.22 -10.75
CA ILE A 66 13.80 -12.80 -11.80
C ILE A 66 15.09 -13.60 -11.65
N THR A 67 15.28 -14.56 -12.56
CA THR A 67 16.46 -15.42 -12.57
C THR A 67 17.65 -14.65 -13.14
N GLN A 68 18.80 -14.69 -12.46
CA GLN A 68 20.05 -14.15 -13.00
C GLN A 68 20.67 -15.04 -14.10
N TYR A 69 20.11 -16.24 -14.32
CA TYR A 69 20.64 -17.26 -15.21
C TYR A 69 19.69 -17.58 -16.36
N CYS A 70 20.25 -17.79 -17.54
CA CYS A 70 19.54 -18.24 -18.72
C CYS A 70 19.01 -19.66 -18.55
N SER A 71 17.70 -19.83 -18.63
CA SER A 71 17.03 -21.14 -18.51
C SER A 71 17.49 -22.18 -19.55
N LYS A 72 17.86 -21.75 -20.76
CA LYS A 72 18.31 -22.66 -21.84
C LYS A 72 19.75 -23.14 -21.67
N HIS A 73 20.60 -22.32 -21.05
CA HIS A 73 22.05 -22.52 -21.08
C HIS A 73 22.69 -22.60 -19.70
N ASN A 74 21.91 -22.36 -18.64
CA ASN A 74 22.36 -22.28 -17.25
C ASN A 74 23.61 -21.39 -17.07
N LYS A 75 23.63 -20.25 -17.78
CA LYS A 75 24.71 -19.25 -17.75
C LYS A 75 24.15 -17.91 -17.33
N LYS A 76 24.94 -17.13 -16.59
CA LYS A 76 24.55 -15.80 -16.12
C LYS A 76 24.18 -14.90 -17.31
N PHE A 77 23.19 -14.05 -17.12
CA PHE A 77 22.90 -12.98 -18.05
C PHE A 77 23.95 -11.88 -17.88
N GLU A 78 24.61 -11.53 -18.97
CA GLU A 78 25.70 -10.54 -19.00
C GLU A 78 25.44 -9.45 -20.05
N MET A 79 24.54 -9.71 -20.99
CA MET A 79 24.27 -8.84 -22.12
C MET A 79 22.77 -8.61 -22.26
N PHE A 80 22.39 -7.53 -22.92
CA PHE A 80 21.01 -7.20 -23.25
C PHE A 80 20.88 -7.03 -24.77
N CYS A 81 19.93 -7.73 -25.37
CA CYS A 81 19.62 -7.54 -26.79
C CYS A 81 18.54 -6.47 -26.90
N GLN A 82 18.88 -5.29 -27.42
CA GLN A 82 17.94 -4.17 -27.55
C GLN A 82 16.83 -4.48 -28.55
N LYS A 83 17.15 -5.14 -29.66
CA LYS A 83 16.16 -5.54 -30.68
C LYS A 83 15.02 -6.40 -30.13
N HIS A 84 15.30 -7.25 -29.14
CA HIS A 84 14.32 -8.19 -28.56
C HIS A 84 13.96 -7.82 -27.12
N GLU A 85 14.49 -6.71 -26.61
CA GLU A 85 14.30 -6.20 -25.26
C GLU A 85 14.45 -7.28 -24.17
N ARG A 86 15.49 -8.10 -24.25
CA ARG A 86 15.69 -9.22 -23.31
C ARG A 86 17.15 -9.47 -22.92
N PRO A 87 17.40 -9.91 -21.68
CA PRO A 87 18.73 -10.31 -21.24
C PRO A 87 19.18 -11.60 -21.94
N CYS A 88 20.48 -11.68 -22.21
CA CYS A 88 21.15 -12.72 -22.97
C CYS A 88 22.42 -13.18 -22.25
N CYS A 89 22.67 -14.50 -22.23
CA CYS A 89 23.95 -15.03 -21.83
C CYS A 89 24.88 -15.13 -23.06
N SER A 90 26.18 -15.32 -22.82
CA SER A 90 27.19 -15.48 -23.88
C SER A 90 26.82 -16.49 -24.97
N LYS A 91 26.12 -17.58 -24.63
CA LYS A 91 25.69 -18.60 -25.62
C LYS A 91 24.46 -18.18 -26.42
N CYS A 92 23.53 -17.40 -25.84
CA CYS A 92 22.38 -16.87 -26.57
C CYS A 92 22.80 -15.94 -27.71
N ILE A 93 23.88 -15.20 -27.51
CA ILE A 93 24.43 -14.26 -28.50
C ILE A 93 24.88 -14.99 -29.76
N VAL A 94 25.58 -16.12 -29.59
CA VAL A 94 26.14 -16.89 -30.70
C VAL A 94 25.07 -17.74 -31.40
N ASP A 95 24.07 -18.21 -30.67
CA ASP A 95 23.05 -19.14 -31.17
C ASP A 95 21.82 -18.40 -31.74
N SER A 96 21.03 -17.77 -30.87
CA SER A 96 19.73 -17.19 -31.24
C SER A 96 19.79 -15.70 -31.61
N HIS A 97 20.90 -15.01 -31.31
CA HIS A 97 21.05 -13.58 -31.49
C HIS A 97 22.24 -13.20 -32.38
N LYS A 98 22.75 -14.14 -33.18
CA LYS A 98 23.94 -13.94 -34.01
C LYS A 98 23.83 -12.76 -34.99
N GLU A 99 22.63 -12.54 -35.52
CA GLU A 99 22.33 -11.48 -36.47
C GLU A 99 21.85 -10.18 -35.79
N CYS A 100 21.74 -10.16 -34.45
CA CYS A 100 21.42 -8.96 -33.71
C CYS A 100 22.67 -8.08 -33.58
N ARG A 101 22.57 -6.83 -34.03
CA ARG A 101 23.69 -5.87 -33.97
C ARG A 101 23.69 -5.05 -32.69
N ASP A 102 22.52 -4.85 -32.08
CA ASP A 102 22.34 -4.03 -30.89
C ASP A 102 22.35 -4.89 -29.62
N ILE A 103 23.51 -5.46 -29.32
CA ILE A 103 23.79 -6.19 -28.08
C ILE A 103 24.73 -5.35 -27.24
N VAL A 104 24.31 -5.04 -26.02
CA VAL A 104 25.02 -4.18 -25.09
C VAL A 104 25.24 -4.90 -23.77
N ASP A 105 26.21 -4.43 -22.99
CA ASP A 105 26.45 -4.95 -21.65
C ASP A 105 25.23 -4.69 -20.74
N LEU A 106 24.81 -5.72 -20.00
CA LEU A 106 23.63 -5.62 -19.14
C LEU A 106 23.85 -4.63 -18.00
N ASP A 107 25.06 -4.56 -17.43
CA ASP A 107 25.37 -3.63 -16.34
C ASP A 107 25.34 -2.19 -16.85
N ASP A 108 25.77 -1.94 -18.09
CA ASP A 108 25.67 -0.62 -18.71
C ASP A 108 24.22 -0.22 -18.99
N VAL A 109 23.37 -1.17 -19.39
CA VAL A 109 21.93 -0.92 -19.48
C VAL A 109 21.36 -0.58 -18.12
N ILE A 110 21.69 -1.33 -17.07
CA ILE A 110 21.20 -1.08 -15.71
C ILE A 110 21.66 0.27 -15.17
N LYS A 111 22.94 0.64 -15.36
CA LYS A 111 23.50 1.93 -14.92
C LYS A 111 22.86 3.11 -15.63
N ASN A 112 22.58 2.96 -16.92
CA ASN A 112 21.94 3.98 -17.74
C ASN A 112 20.41 3.84 -17.74
N TYR A 113 19.87 2.86 -17.01
CA TYR A 113 18.44 2.72 -16.79
C TYR A 113 18.03 3.80 -15.78
N GLU A 114 17.87 5.02 -16.29
CA GLU A 114 17.12 6.04 -15.56
C GLU A 114 15.75 5.42 -15.30
N THR A 115 15.39 5.26 -14.02
CA THR A 115 14.02 4.91 -13.66
C THR A 115 13.14 5.90 -14.41
N PRO A 116 12.28 5.47 -15.36
CA PRO A 116 11.64 6.41 -16.24
C PRO A 116 10.97 7.46 -15.38
N ASN A 117 11.28 8.75 -15.59
CA ASN A 117 10.68 9.85 -14.84
C ASN A 117 9.14 9.68 -14.73
N ALA A 118 8.54 9.03 -15.73
CA ALA A 118 7.15 8.56 -15.75
C ALA A 118 6.73 7.70 -14.54
N LEU A 119 7.52 6.74 -14.06
CA LEU A 119 7.16 5.93 -12.88
C LEU A 119 7.16 6.78 -11.60
N SER A 120 8.15 7.65 -11.44
CA SER A 120 8.19 8.60 -10.31
C SER A 120 7.02 9.59 -10.36
N GLU A 121 6.66 10.06 -11.55
CA GLU A 121 5.54 10.96 -11.77
C GLU A 121 4.19 10.28 -11.53
N ILE A 122 4.04 9.02 -11.93
CA ILE A 122 2.89 8.18 -11.60
C ILE A 122 2.79 7.98 -10.09
N GLU A 123 3.90 7.68 -9.41
CA GLU A 123 3.92 7.49 -7.95
C GLU A 123 3.50 8.78 -7.21
N LYS A 124 4.04 9.94 -7.62
CA LYS A 124 3.63 11.25 -7.08
C LYS A 124 2.14 11.51 -7.30
N THR A 125 1.67 11.31 -8.54
CA THR A 125 0.26 11.49 -8.90
C THR A 125 -0.64 10.57 -8.07
N TYR A 126 -0.22 9.31 -7.87
CA TYR A 126 -0.96 8.36 -7.05
C TYR A 126 -1.10 8.82 -5.60
N VAL A 127 -0.02 9.31 -5.00
CA VAL A 127 -0.03 9.86 -3.63
C VAL A 127 -0.95 11.08 -3.53
N GLU A 128 -0.90 11.99 -4.50
CA GLU A 128 -1.77 13.17 -4.54
C GLU A 128 -3.25 12.81 -4.66
N VAL A 129 -3.59 11.87 -5.55
CA VAL A 129 -4.97 11.37 -5.72
C VAL A 129 -5.47 10.74 -4.43
N ALA A 130 -4.66 9.90 -3.78
CA ALA A 130 -5.02 9.28 -2.50
C ALA A 130 -5.29 10.34 -1.41
N ALA A 131 -4.44 11.36 -1.30
CA ALA A 131 -4.62 12.46 -0.34
C ALA A 131 -5.90 13.27 -0.62
N ASN A 132 -6.20 13.54 -1.90
CA ASN A 132 -7.42 14.25 -2.29
C ASN A 132 -8.68 13.44 -2.00
N LEU A 133 -8.68 12.13 -2.27
CA LEU A 133 -9.79 11.24 -1.91
C LEU A 133 -10.05 11.23 -0.41
N GLN A 134 -9.00 11.24 0.41
CA GLN A 134 -9.14 11.32 1.87
C GLN A 134 -9.78 12.65 2.31
N LYS A 135 -9.37 13.78 1.72
CA LYS A 135 -9.98 15.09 1.99
C LYS A 135 -11.45 15.14 1.58
N ILE A 136 -11.80 14.59 0.42
CA ILE A 136 -13.19 14.50 -0.06
C ILE A 136 -14.03 13.67 0.92
N ARG A 137 -13.51 12.53 1.37
CA ARG A 137 -14.19 11.69 2.36
C ARG A 137 -14.43 12.43 3.67
N GLN A 138 -13.43 13.15 4.18
CA GLN A 138 -13.57 13.93 5.40
C GLN A 138 -14.63 15.03 5.25
N HIS A 139 -14.58 15.79 4.16
CA HIS A 139 -15.55 16.84 3.87
C HIS A 139 -16.99 16.30 3.76
N GLN A 140 -17.17 15.13 3.13
CA GLN A 140 -18.48 14.47 3.10
C GLN A 140 -18.97 14.08 4.49
N GLN A 141 -18.07 13.59 5.35
CA GLN A 141 -18.42 13.18 6.71
C GLN A 141 -18.81 14.40 7.58
N ASP A 142 -18.07 15.50 7.45
CA ASP A 142 -18.37 16.76 8.13
C ASP A 142 -19.73 17.30 7.68
N ASN A 143 -20.00 17.31 6.36
CA ASN A 143 -21.29 17.73 5.80
C ASN A 143 -22.46 16.90 6.33
N ILE A 144 -22.30 15.57 6.43
CA ILE A 144 -23.33 14.70 7.01
C ILE A 144 -23.57 15.03 8.49
N SER A 145 -22.52 15.34 9.25
CA SER A 145 -22.65 15.74 10.66
C SER A 145 -23.44 17.04 10.78
N THR A 146 -23.04 18.07 10.03
CA THR A 146 -23.73 19.38 10.02
C THR A 146 -25.19 19.25 9.58
N LEU A 147 -25.50 18.41 8.59
CA LEU A 147 -26.89 18.14 8.19
C LEU A 147 -27.70 17.48 9.30
N LYS A 148 -27.12 16.55 10.07
CA LYS A 148 -27.78 15.93 11.21
C LYS A 148 -28.04 16.92 12.34
N GLU A 149 -27.12 17.84 12.60
CA GLU A 149 -27.27 18.90 13.58
C GLU A 149 -28.40 19.87 13.18
N LYS A 150 -28.37 20.38 11.96
CA LYS A 150 -29.45 21.24 11.42
C LYS A 150 -30.81 20.56 11.46
N ARG A 151 -30.88 19.26 11.16
CA ARG A 151 -32.14 18.51 11.27
C ARG A 151 -32.66 18.51 12.71
N LYS A 152 -31.80 18.27 13.71
CA LYS A 152 -32.19 18.30 15.13
C LYS A 152 -32.63 19.69 15.56
N GLU A 153 -31.95 20.74 15.10
CA GLU A 153 -32.36 22.13 15.38
C GLU A 153 -33.76 22.39 14.84
N ILE A 154 -34.03 22.06 13.58
CA ILE A 154 -35.35 22.22 12.96
C ILE A 154 -36.41 21.39 13.71
N GLU A 155 -36.12 20.14 14.06
CA GLU A 155 -37.04 19.29 14.83
C GLU A 155 -37.38 19.90 16.19
N ASN A 156 -36.41 20.52 16.87
CA ASN A 156 -36.61 21.18 18.15
C ASN A 156 -37.42 22.47 18.00
N GLU A 157 -37.13 23.30 16.99
CA GLU A 157 -37.89 24.51 16.72
C GLU A 157 -39.36 24.19 16.41
N ILE A 158 -39.63 23.17 15.59
CA ILE A 158 -41.01 22.72 15.31
C ILE A 158 -41.75 22.34 16.62
N LYS A 159 -41.09 21.57 17.49
CA LYS A 159 -41.67 21.17 18.78
C LYS A 159 -41.94 22.37 19.69
N LYS A 160 -40.99 23.30 19.75
CA LYS A 160 -41.08 24.52 20.55
C LYS A 160 -42.22 25.41 20.08
N THR A 161 -42.30 25.72 18.79
CA THR A 161 -43.40 26.50 18.21
C THR A 161 -44.75 25.84 18.46
N ARG A 162 -44.86 24.51 18.33
CA ARG A 162 -46.11 23.80 18.66
C ARG A 162 -46.50 23.96 20.13
N MET A 163 -45.53 23.86 21.04
CA MET A 163 -45.77 24.04 22.47
C MET A 163 -46.24 25.47 22.79
N GLU A 164 -45.62 26.47 22.17
CA GLU A 164 -46.02 27.87 22.31
C GLU A 164 -47.46 28.12 21.83
N ILE A 165 -47.84 27.57 20.67
CA ILE A 165 -49.22 27.66 20.16
C ILE A 165 -50.20 27.02 21.14
N ASN A 166 -49.92 25.80 21.61
CA ASN A 166 -50.78 25.10 22.56
C ASN A 166 -50.95 25.89 23.87
N ASN A 167 -49.86 26.44 24.40
CA ASN A 167 -49.92 27.25 25.63
C ASN A 167 -50.77 28.51 25.44
N HIS A 168 -50.68 29.15 24.26
CA HIS A 168 -51.51 30.30 23.94
C HIS A 168 -52.99 29.94 23.86
N LEU A 169 -53.33 28.82 23.22
CA LEU A 169 -54.71 28.33 23.15
C LEU A 169 -55.28 28.02 24.54
N ASN A 170 -54.51 27.35 25.40
CA ASN A 170 -54.93 27.09 26.79
C ASN A 170 -55.19 28.39 27.56
N THR A 171 -54.34 29.41 27.36
CA THR A 171 -54.52 30.71 28.02
C THR A 171 -55.82 31.39 27.56
N ILE A 172 -56.13 31.34 26.26
CA ILE A 172 -57.38 31.89 25.70
C ILE A 172 -58.59 31.14 26.26
N GLU A 173 -58.52 29.80 26.30
CA GLU A 173 -59.59 28.95 26.85
C GLU A 173 -59.86 29.29 28.32
N GLU A 174 -58.81 29.36 29.15
CA GLU A 174 -58.92 29.73 30.57
C GLU A 174 -59.53 31.12 30.77
N ASP A 175 -59.17 32.09 29.93
CA ASP A 175 -59.71 33.45 30.00
C ASP A 175 -61.20 33.47 29.66
N PHE A 176 -61.61 32.81 28.57
CA PHE A 176 -63.02 32.70 28.21
C PHE A 176 -63.85 31.95 29.25
N MET A 177 -63.31 30.89 29.84
CA MET A 177 -63.98 30.18 30.95
C MET A 177 -64.17 31.09 32.16
N LYS A 178 -63.16 31.87 32.54
CA LYS A 178 -63.29 32.87 33.63
C LYS A 178 -64.35 33.92 33.32
N GLN A 179 -64.39 34.42 32.10
CA GLN A 179 -65.40 35.39 31.67
C GLN A 179 -66.82 34.81 31.76
N LEU A 180 -67.02 33.55 31.36
CA LEU A 180 -68.31 32.86 31.49
C LEU A 180 -68.75 32.73 32.94
N TYR A 181 -67.87 32.27 33.84
CA TYR A 181 -68.20 32.17 35.27
C TYR A 181 -68.62 33.51 35.88
N VAL A 182 -67.91 34.59 35.55
CA VAL A 182 -68.25 35.94 36.03
C VAL A 182 -69.61 36.41 35.51
N LEU A 183 -70.02 35.99 34.31
CA LEU A 183 -71.34 36.31 33.77
C LEU A 183 -72.45 35.51 34.48
N GLU A 184 -72.24 34.21 34.69
CA GLU A 184 -73.18 33.35 35.44
C GLU A 184 -73.43 33.86 36.87
N GLU A 185 -72.40 34.35 37.56
CA GLU A 185 -72.54 34.92 38.91
C GLU A 185 -73.27 36.27 38.95
N LYS A 186 -73.35 37.01 37.83
CA LYS A 186 -74.06 38.30 37.76
C LYS A 186 -75.55 38.14 37.45
N GLU A 187 -75.96 37.00 36.90
CA GLU A 187 -77.35 36.70 36.57
C GLU A 187 -78.12 35.99 37.71
N ASN A 188 -77.41 35.48 38.72
CA ASN A 188 -77.96 34.95 39.97
C ASN A 188 -78.00 36.00 41.09
#